data_AF-A0A1Y5GRU1-F1
#
_entry.id   AF-A0A1Y5GRU1-F1
#
_cell.length_a   1.000
_cell.length_b   1.000
_cell.length_c   1.000
_cell.angle_alpha   90.00
_cell.angle_beta   90.00
_cell.angle_gamma   90.00
#
_symmetry.space_group_name_H-M   'P 1'
#
loop_
_entity.id
_entity.type
_entity.pdbx_description
1 polymer ?
#
loop_
_entity_poly.entity_id
_entity_poly.type
_entity_poly.pdbx_seq_one_letter_code
_entity_poly.pdbx_strand_id
1 'polypeptide(L)'
;MNITKWLVKLVYSIVGHLDTDALGKAINDVLQKNPDFIAKVVGAIDPKPVAKSVNNLLTEHPDMIFELVADINPSFISRFVNDLLTRRPNYLSDLLESIDPQLIAQSLNQLLIDKPEFGSRLLQGVSPEVLGQTVNGYLADNPDLVPVLLKSLDQQALVALVVRLQHENTDFFMALSEAYQGEEREVVA
;
A
#
# COMPACT_ATOMS: atom_id res chain seq x y z
N MET A 1 -40.34 -4.59 -10.80
CA MET A 1 -39.19 -4.29 -9.92
C MET A 1 -37.95 -4.90 -10.57
N ASN A 2 -36.94 -4.09 -10.92
CA ASN A 2 -35.77 -4.58 -11.64
C ASN A 2 -34.86 -5.33 -10.64
N ILE A 3 -34.80 -6.66 -10.75
CA ILE A 3 -34.06 -7.56 -9.84
C ILE A 3 -32.60 -7.14 -9.72
N THR A 4 -32.00 -6.63 -10.78
CA THR A 4 -30.61 -6.13 -10.79
C THR A 4 -30.46 -4.89 -9.89
N LYS A 5 -31.41 -3.94 -9.91
CA LYS A 5 -31.39 -2.77 -9.01
C LYS A 5 -31.58 -3.15 -7.54
N TRP A 6 -32.38 -4.18 -7.27
CA TRP A 6 -32.57 -4.69 -5.92
C TRP A 6 -31.32 -5.41 -5.41
N LEU A 7 -30.69 -6.26 -6.22
CA LEU A 7 -29.44 -6.93 -5.88
C LEU A 7 -28.30 -5.95 -5.64
N VAL A 8 -28.14 -4.93 -6.49
CA VAL A 8 -27.13 -3.87 -6.28
C VAL A 8 -27.37 -3.16 -4.96
N LYS A 9 -28.63 -2.79 -4.64
CA LYS A 9 -28.96 -2.17 -3.35
C LYS A 9 -28.69 -3.10 -2.16
N LEU A 10 -28.97 -4.40 -2.30
CA LEU A 10 -28.69 -5.38 -1.26
C LEU A 10 -27.18 -5.50 -1.03
N VAL A 11 -26.38 -5.59 -2.09
CA VAL A 11 -24.92 -5.63 -2.00
C VAL A 11 -24.37 -4.34 -1.37
N TYR A 12 -24.81 -3.17 -1.81
CA TYR A 12 -24.44 -1.89 -1.18
C TYR A 12 -24.85 -1.83 0.29
N SER A 13 -26.04 -2.35 0.63
CA SER A 13 -26.50 -2.39 2.02
C SER A 13 -25.68 -3.35 2.88
N ILE A 14 -25.27 -4.50 2.35
CA ILE A 14 -24.39 -5.45 3.04
C ILE A 14 -23.01 -4.82 3.23
N VAL A 15 -22.44 -4.22 2.17
CA VAL A 15 -21.14 -3.55 2.22
C VAL A 15 -21.16 -2.40 3.22
N GLY A 16 -22.21 -1.58 3.25
CA GLY A 16 -22.38 -0.50 4.22
C GLY A 16 -22.68 -0.95 5.66
N HIS A 17 -22.88 -2.25 5.90
CA HIS A 17 -23.03 -2.84 7.24
C HIS A 17 -21.97 -3.91 7.52
N LEU A 18 -20.91 -3.99 6.70
CA LEU A 18 -19.78 -4.86 7.01
C LEU A 18 -19.08 -4.29 8.23
N ASP A 19 -19.07 -5.08 9.31
CA ASP A 19 -18.23 -4.84 10.47
C ASP A 19 -16.77 -4.99 10.02
N THR A 20 -16.06 -3.87 9.92
CA THR A 20 -14.66 -3.77 9.49
C THR A 20 -13.74 -4.52 10.43
N ASP A 21 -14.04 -4.55 11.74
CA ASP A 21 -13.27 -5.31 12.73
C ASP A 21 -13.41 -6.82 12.49
N ALA A 22 -14.65 -7.28 12.25
CA ALA A 22 -14.93 -8.68 11.95
C ALA A 22 -14.26 -9.09 10.64
N LEU A 23 -14.27 -8.21 9.63
CA LEU A 23 -13.60 -8.43 8.36
C LEU A 23 -12.08 -8.46 8.53
N GLY A 24 -11.50 -7.53 9.28
CA GLY A 24 -10.06 -7.50 9.59
C GLY A 24 -9.60 -8.77 10.30
N LYS A 25 -10.37 -9.26 11.29
CA LYS A 25 -10.12 -10.54 11.96
C LYS A 25 -10.19 -11.73 10.99
N ALA A 26 -11.20 -11.78 10.13
CA ALA A 26 -11.33 -12.84 9.14
C ALA A 26 -10.16 -12.83 8.13
N ILE A 27 -9.72 -11.64 7.70
CA ILE A 27 -8.54 -11.47 6.85
C ILE A 27 -7.29 -12.00 7.57
N ASN A 28 -7.07 -11.61 8.82
CA ASN A 28 -5.95 -12.09 9.62
C ASN A 28 -5.95 -13.62 9.74
N ASP A 29 -7.10 -14.25 10.00
CA ASP A 29 -7.25 -15.71 10.09
C ASP A 29 -6.89 -16.42 8.78
N VAL A 30 -7.35 -15.89 7.64
CA VAL A 30 -7.05 -16.43 6.32
C VAL A 30 -5.56 -16.29 6.01
N LEU A 31 -4.99 -15.11 6.26
CA LEU A 31 -3.57 -14.82 6.04
C LEU A 31 -2.65 -15.67 6.93
N GLN A 32 -3.07 -15.95 8.17
CA GLN A 32 -2.34 -16.84 9.06
C GLN A 32 -2.32 -18.28 8.54
N LYS A 33 -3.45 -18.78 8.02
CA LYS A 33 -3.57 -20.16 7.52
C LYS A 33 -2.98 -20.35 6.13
N ASN A 34 -2.95 -19.28 5.33
CA ASN A 34 -2.55 -19.32 3.92
C ASN A 34 -1.67 -18.11 3.54
N PRO A 35 -0.46 -18.00 4.10
CA PRO A 35 0.37 -16.80 3.95
C PRO A 35 0.66 -16.45 2.48
N ASP A 36 0.91 -17.46 1.64
CA ASP A 36 1.20 -17.25 0.22
C ASP A 36 -0.03 -17.02 -0.66
N PHE A 37 -1.22 -17.40 -0.19
CA PHE A 37 -2.39 -17.52 -1.07
C PHE A 37 -2.79 -16.17 -1.65
N ILE A 38 -2.82 -15.13 -0.82
CA ILE A 38 -3.22 -13.79 -1.26
C ILE A 38 -2.18 -13.20 -2.21
N ALA A 39 -0.87 -13.38 -1.97
CA ALA A 39 0.16 -12.94 -2.91
C ALA A 39 0.03 -13.64 -4.28
N LYS A 40 -0.28 -14.94 -4.30
CA LYS A 40 -0.50 -15.71 -5.54
C LYS A 40 -1.77 -15.26 -6.27
N VAL A 41 -2.86 -15.04 -5.55
CA VAL A 41 -4.13 -14.58 -6.13
C VAL A 41 -3.98 -13.16 -6.66
N VAL A 42 -3.52 -12.22 -5.85
CA VAL A 42 -3.36 -10.82 -6.26
C VAL A 42 -2.37 -10.69 -7.41
N GLY A 43 -1.23 -11.39 -7.35
CA GLY A 43 -0.24 -11.40 -8.44
C GLY A 43 -0.72 -12.05 -9.74
N ALA A 44 -1.90 -12.67 -9.76
CA ALA A 44 -2.56 -13.19 -10.96
C ALA A 44 -3.70 -12.29 -11.47
N ILE A 45 -4.12 -11.27 -10.71
CA ILE A 45 -5.16 -10.32 -11.10
C ILE A 45 -4.52 -9.14 -11.81
N ASP A 46 -5.10 -8.69 -12.93
CA ASP A 46 -4.69 -7.45 -13.60
C ASP A 46 -4.76 -6.25 -12.62
N PRO A 47 -3.66 -5.50 -12.42
CA PRO A 47 -3.64 -4.37 -11.50
C PRO A 47 -4.61 -3.25 -11.87
N LYS A 48 -4.98 -3.06 -13.15
CA LYS A 48 -5.84 -1.95 -13.58
C LYS A 48 -7.27 -2.04 -13.01
N PRO A 49 -7.98 -3.18 -13.11
CA PRO A 49 -9.25 -3.38 -12.41
C PRO A 49 -9.16 -3.23 -10.88
N VAL A 50 -8.04 -3.63 -10.27
CA VAL A 50 -7.82 -3.46 -8.82
C VAL A 50 -7.73 -1.98 -8.48
N ALA A 51 -6.90 -1.22 -9.18
CA ALA A 51 -6.76 0.22 -8.99
C ALA A 51 -8.10 0.96 -9.17
N LYS A 52 -8.90 0.60 -10.18
CA LYS A 52 -10.24 1.16 -10.36
C LYS A 52 -11.14 0.90 -9.15
N SER A 53 -11.08 -0.31 -8.59
CA SER A 53 -11.85 -0.67 -7.39
C SER A 53 -11.37 0.11 -6.17
N VAL A 54 -10.06 0.30 -6.02
CA VAL A 54 -9.45 1.13 -4.97
C VAL A 54 -9.90 2.58 -5.09
N ASN A 55 -9.85 3.19 -6.28
CA ASN A 55 -10.31 4.56 -6.50
C ASN A 55 -11.79 4.74 -6.14
N ASN A 56 -12.65 3.81 -6.55
CA ASN A 56 -14.06 3.83 -6.20
C ASN A 56 -14.27 3.73 -4.69
N LEU A 57 -13.56 2.82 -4.04
CA LEU A 57 -13.68 2.61 -2.60
C LEU A 57 -13.19 3.83 -1.81
N LEU A 58 -12.07 4.44 -2.22
CA LEU A 58 -11.55 5.69 -1.64
C LEU A 58 -12.50 6.87 -1.83
N THR A 59 -13.26 6.90 -2.93
CA THR A 59 -14.21 7.98 -3.23
C THR A 59 -15.54 7.79 -2.48
N GLU A 60 -16.07 6.56 -2.48
CA GLU A 60 -17.40 6.27 -1.94
C GLU A 60 -17.37 5.99 -0.42
N HIS A 61 -16.26 5.42 0.08
CA HIS A 61 -16.13 4.89 1.43
C HIS A 61 -14.70 5.06 1.99
N PRO A 62 -14.17 6.30 2.08
CA PRO A 62 -12.80 6.55 2.53
C PRO A 62 -12.52 5.92 3.90
N ASP A 63 -13.45 6.06 4.86
CA ASP A 63 -13.31 5.58 6.24
C ASP A 63 -13.14 4.05 6.32
N MET A 64 -13.85 3.30 5.47
CA MET A 64 -13.83 1.83 5.49
C MET A 64 -12.43 1.26 5.19
N ILE A 65 -11.65 1.91 4.33
CA ILE A 65 -10.29 1.45 4.05
C ILE A 65 -9.39 1.65 5.26
N PHE A 66 -9.50 2.80 5.95
CA PHE A 66 -8.67 3.09 7.11
C PHE A 66 -9.02 2.18 8.28
N GLU A 67 -10.30 1.95 8.54
CA GLU A 67 -10.78 1.01 9.55
C GLU A 67 -10.30 -0.41 9.24
N LEU A 68 -10.39 -0.85 7.98
CA LEU A 68 -9.92 -2.18 7.60
C LEU A 68 -8.41 -2.34 7.74
N VAL A 69 -7.63 -1.37 7.26
CA VAL A 69 -6.15 -1.39 7.35
C VAL A 69 -5.70 -1.32 8.80
N ALA A 70 -6.44 -0.59 9.65
CA ALA A 70 -6.20 -0.49 11.08
C ALA A 70 -6.26 -1.84 11.81
N ASP A 71 -7.07 -2.78 11.32
CA ASP A 71 -7.29 -4.08 11.96
C ASP A 71 -6.48 -5.23 11.37
N ILE A 72 -5.83 -5.00 10.22
CA ILE A 72 -4.92 -5.97 9.61
C ILE A 72 -3.56 -5.89 10.30
N ASN A 73 -3.00 -7.04 10.71
CA ASN A 73 -1.68 -7.06 11.33
C ASN A 73 -0.60 -6.63 10.31
N PRO A 74 0.20 -5.58 10.60
CA PRO A 74 1.19 -5.04 9.67
C PRO A 74 2.23 -6.06 9.17
N SER A 75 2.55 -7.08 9.98
CA SER A 75 3.50 -8.14 9.57
C SER A 75 2.96 -9.04 8.44
N PHE A 76 1.63 -9.16 8.29
CA PHE A 76 1.07 -9.85 7.13
C PHE A 76 1.15 -8.98 5.88
N ILE A 77 0.87 -7.68 6.01
CA ILE A 77 1.00 -6.72 4.91
C ILE A 77 2.44 -6.72 4.40
N SER A 78 3.42 -6.66 5.31
CA SER A 78 4.82 -6.63 4.93
C SER A 78 5.27 -7.89 4.20
N ARG A 79 4.88 -9.09 4.69
CA ARG A 79 5.13 -10.36 4.01
C ARG A 79 4.48 -10.41 2.63
N PHE A 80 3.21 -10.01 2.54
CA PHE A 80 2.48 -9.94 1.28
C PHE A 80 3.17 -9.02 0.28
N VAL A 81 3.59 -7.82 0.71
CA VAL A 81 4.32 -6.86 -0.13
C VAL A 81 5.62 -7.48 -0.65
N ASN A 82 6.41 -8.10 0.23
CA ASN A 82 7.67 -8.74 -0.18
C ASN A 82 7.42 -9.86 -1.20
N ASP A 83 6.46 -10.74 -0.96
CA ASP A 83 6.14 -11.86 -1.85
C ASP A 83 5.60 -11.39 -3.20
N LEU A 84 4.71 -10.39 -3.18
CA LEU A 84 4.10 -9.83 -4.38
C LEU A 84 5.17 -9.18 -5.25
N LEU A 85 5.98 -8.30 -4.68
CA LEU A 85 7.01 -7.56 -5.42
C LEU A 85 8.15 -8.47 -5.89
N THR A 86 8.51 -9.51 -5.12
CA THR A 86 9.48 -10.52 -5.58
C THR A 86 8.97 -11.30 -6.79
N ARG A 87 7.67 -11.66 -6.82
CA ARG A 87 7.07 -12.46 -7.90
C ARG A 87 6.63 -11.61 -9.09
N ARG A 88 6.27 -10.35 -8.84
CA ARG A 88 5.74 -9.38 -9.81
C ARG A 88 6.32 -7.99 -9.51
N PRO A 89 7.60 -7.73 -9.87
CA PRO A 89 8.28 -6.47 -9.55
C PRO A 89 7.55 -5.22 -10.05
N ASN A 90 6.84 -5.32 -11.17
CA ASN A 90 6.12 -4.21 -11.79
C ASN A 90 4.67 -4.06 -11.30
N TYR A 91 4.16 -4.97 -10.46
CA TYR A 91 2.74 -4.95 -10.07
C TYR A 91 2.34 -3.65 -9.39
N LEU A 92 3.20 -3.16 -8.50
CA LEU A 92 2.94 -1.91 -7.80
C LEU A 92 3.01 -0.72 -8.76
N SER A 93 3.96 -0.70 -9.70
CA SER A 93 4.05 0.33 -10.74
C SER A 93 2.77 0.39 -11.59
N ASP A 94 2.34 -0.76 -12.13
CA ASP A 94 1.12 -0.87 -12.94
C ASP A 94 -0.14 -0.47 -12.15
N LEU A 95 -0.16 -0.79 -10.85
CA LEU A 95 -1.25 -0.41 -9.95
C LEU A 95 -1.26 1.11 -9.73
N LEU A 96 -0.12 1.71 -9.42
CA LEU A 96 0.02 3.14 -9.14
C LEU A 96 -0.26 4.02 -10.36
N GLU A 97 0.06 3.56 -11.58
CA GLU A 97 -0.35 4.25 -12.82
C GLU A 97 -1.86 4.46 -12.95
N SER A 98 -2.65 3.60 -12.28
CA SER A 98 -4.10 3.58 -12.38
C SER A 98 -4.81 4.11 -11.13
N ILE A 99 -4.10 4.37 -10.03
CA ILE A 99 -4.66 4.97 -8.82
C ILE A 99 -4.56 6.50 -8.93
N ASP A 100 -5.60 7.23 -8.51
CA ASP A 100 -5.56 8.69 -8.45
C ASP A 100 -4.57 9.16 -7.36
N PRO A 101 -3.50 9.91 -7.72
CA PRO A 101 -2.52 10.40 -6.75
C PRO A 101 -3.11 11.29 -5.65
N GLN A 102 -4.20 12.01 -5.92
CA GLN A 102 -4.86 12.85 -4.91
C GLN A 102 -5.54 12.01 -3.85
N LEU A 103 -6.17 10.88 -4.24
CA LEU A 103 -6.78 9.95 -3.30
C LEU A 103 -5.70 9.32 -2.41
N ILE A 104 -4.55 8.91 -2.98
CA ILE A 104 -3.41 8.41 -2.19
C ILE A 104 -2.95 9.44 -1.15
N ALA A 105 -2.77 10.70 -1.57
CA ALA A 105 -2.29 11.76 -0.68
C ALA A 105 -3.26 12.03 0.48
N GLN A 106 -4.56 12.11 0.18
CA GLN A 106 -5.61 12.26 1.20
C GLN A 106 -5.61 11.07 2.17
N SER A 107 -5.48 9.85 1.65
CA SER A 107 -5.42 8.65 2.46
C SER A 107 -4.20 8.61 3.37
N LEU A 108 -3.05 9.00 2.84
CA LEU A 108 -1.83 9.05 3.63
C LEU A 108 -1.97 10.08 4.75
N ASN A 109 -2.48 11.28 4.46
CA ASN A 109 -2.70 12.31 5.49
C ASN A 109 -3.60 11.78 6.63
N GLN A 110 -4.70 11.10 6.31
CA GLN A 110 -5.61 10.55 7.31
C GLN A 110 -4.95 9.43 8.13
N LEU A 111 -4.29 8.48 7.46
CA LEU A 111 -3.58 7.38 8.11
C LEU A 111 -2.52 7.88 9.10
N LEU A 112 -1.83 8.98 8.77
CA LEU A 112 -0.81 9.57 9.63
C LEU A 112 -1.38 10.22 10.89
N ILE A 113 -2.60 10.72 10.83
CA ILE A 113 -3.31 11.29 11.98
C ILE A 113 -3.80 10.15 12.88
N ASP A 114 -4.46 9.15 12.29
CA ASP A 114 -5.16 8.12 13.05
C ASP A 114 -4.23 7.02 13.57
N LYS A 115 -3.18 6.68 12.80
CA LYS A 115 -2.28 5.55 13.05
C LYS A 115 -0.80 5.93 12.83
N PRO A 116 -0.25 6.85 13.64
CA PRO A 116 1.10 7.38 13.49
C PRO A 116 2.22 6.31 13.44
N GLU A 117 2.03 5.16 14.07
CA GLU A 117 2.98 4.05 14.15
C GLU A 117 2.84 3.00 13.04
N PHE A 118 1.79 3.07 12.20
CA PHE A 118 1.53 2.07 11.16
C PHE A 118 2.71 1.94 10.19
N GLY A 119 3.25 3.07 9.73
CA GLY A 119 4.40 3.10 8.82
C GLY A 119 5.62 2.39 9.40
N SER A 120 5.96 2.67 10.66
CA SER A 120 7.11 2.02 11.32
C SER A 120 6.92 0.52 11.45
N ARG A 121 5.73 0.05 11.86
CA ARG A 121 5.44 -1.39 11.95
C ARG A 121 5.48 -2.08 10.59
N LEU A 122 5.06 -1.39 9.52
CA LEU A 122 5.14 -1.91 8.17
C LEU A 122 6.60 -2.05 7.72
N LEU A 123 7.42 -1.01 7.91
CA LEU A 123 8.83 -0.99 7.51
C LEU A 123 9.68 -2.04 8.22
N GLN A 124 9.35 -2.40 9.47
CA GLN A 124 10.02 -3.49 10.19
C GLN A 124 9.98 -4.84 9.46
N GLY A 125 9.00 -5.07 8.59
CA GLY A 125 8.85 -6.34 7.88
C GLY A 125 9.00 -6.26 6.36
N VAL A 126 9.11 -5.07 5.77
CA VAL A 126 9.29 -4.90 4.32
C VAL A 126 10.79 -4.99 3.99
N SER A 127 11.14 -5.67 2.91
CA SER A 127 12.53 -5.75 2.43
C SER A 127 12.95 -4.39 1.85
N PRO A 128 14.01 -3.74 2.38
CA PRO A 128 14.53 -2.48 1.85
C PRO A 128 14.96 -2.60 0.38
N GLU A 129 15.57 -3.72 0.01
CA GLU A 129 16.04 -3.97 -1.36
C GLU A 129 14.87 -4.04 -2.35
N VAL A 130 13.84 -4.84 -2.03
CA VAL A 130 12.65 -5.02 -2.89
C VAL A 130 11.90 -3.70 -3.02
N LEU A 131 11.70 -2.98 -1.91
CA LEU A 131 11.03 -1.68 -1.95
C LEU A 131 11.84 -0.66 -2.76
N GLY A 132 13.16 -0.60 -2.55
CA GLY A 132 14.05 0.31 -3.26
C GLY A 132 14.03 0.08 -4.76
N GLN A 133 14.18 -1.16 -5.22
CA GLN A 133 14.13 -1.50 -6.65
C GLN A 133 12.79 -1.08 -7.30
N THR A 134 11.66 -1.41 -6.66
CA THR A 134 10.34 -1.06 -7.18
C THR A 134 10.11 0.45 -7.20
N VAL A 135 10.40 1.16 -6.10
CA VAL A 135 10.17 2.61 -6.01
C VAL A 135 11.08 3.37 -6.96
N ASN A 136 12.37 3.01 -7.04
CA ASN A 136 13.31 3.68 -7.93
C ASN A 136 12.93 3.51 -9.40
N GLY A 137 12.60 2.28 -9.82
CA GLY A 137 12.15 2.03 -11.19
C GLY A 137 10.89 2.84 -11.52
N TYR A 138 9.92 2.85 -10.60
CA TYR A 138 8.69 3.62 -10.80
C TYR A 138 8.94 5.13 -10.90
N LEU A 139 9.79 5.68 -10.04
CA LEU A 139 10.12 7.11 -10.05
C LEU A 139 10.94 7.51 -11.28
N ALA A 140 11.77 6.62 -11.81
CA ALA A 140 12.48 6.84 -13.07
C ALA A 140 11.50 6.96 -14.25
N ASP A 141 10.46 6.13 -14.28
CA ASP A 141 9.42 6.16 -15.30
C ASP A 141 8.39 7.30 -15.08
N ASN A 142 8.25 7.80 -13.84
CA ASN A 142 7.23 8.77 -13.43
C ASN A 142 7.84 9.97 -12.66
N PRO A 143 8.70 10.79 -13.29
CA PRO A 143 9.43 11.86 -12.60
C PRO A 143 8.53 12.96 -12.01
N ASP A 144 7.32 13.16 -12.56
CA ASP A 144 6.37 14.18 -12.10
C ASP A 144 5.58 13.77 -10.86
N LEU A 145 5.63 12.49 -10.46
CA LEU A 145 4.87 11.98 -9.33
C LEU A 145 5.26 12.67 -8.01
N VAL A 146 6.56 12.80 -7.74
CA VAL A 146 7.07 13.40 -6.50
C VAL A 146 6.58 14.85 -6.36
N PRO A 147 6.73 15.73 -7.37
CA PRO A 147 6.14 17.06 -7.33
C PRO A 147 4.62 17.08 -7.08
N VAL A 148 3.86 16.14 -7.66
CA VAL A 148 2.39 16.06 -7.46
C VAL A 148 2.04 15.64 -6.03
N LEU A 149 2.73 14.64 -5.49
CA LEU A 149 2.51 14.17 -4.12
C LEU A 149 2.91 15.25 -3.11
N LEU A 150 4.06 15.91 -3.28
CA LEU A 150 4.51 16.98 -2.38
C LEU A 150 3.56 18.18 -2.34
N LYS A 151 2.83 18.46 -3.44
CA LYS A 151 1.78 19.50 -3.46
C LYS A 151 0.50 19.08 -2.73
N SER A 152 0.28 17.78 -2.56
CA SER A 152 -0.99 17.22 -2.06
C SER A 152 -0.89 16.74 -0.61
N LEU A 153 0.32 16.46 -0.14
CA LEU A 153 0.60 16.02 1.23
C LEU A 153 0.72 17.21 2.19
N ASP A 154 0.26 17.03 3.43
CA ASP A 154 0.51 18.01 4.48
C ASP A 154 2.02 18.02 4.82
N GLN A 155 2.65 19.18 4.65
CA GLN A 155 4.11 19.31 4.78
C GLN A 155 4.58 18.96 6.20
N GLN A 156 3.83 19.35 7.23
CA GLN A 156 4.24 19.13 8.61
C GLN A 156 4.10 17.66 8.99
N ALA A 157 3.00 17.02 8.60
CA ALA A 157 2.76 15.60 8.77
C ALA A 157 3.82 14.76 8.04
N LEU A 158 4.17 15.13 6.80
CA LEU A 158 5.20 14.45 6.03
C LEU A 158 6.58 14.54 6.71
N VAL A 159 6.99 15.74 7.13
CA VAL A 159 8.28 15.92 7.83
C VAL A 159 8.29 15.12 9.14
N ALA A 160 7.23 15.19 9.93
CA ALA A 160 7.12 14.45 11.18
C ALA A 160 7.19 12.93 10.95
N LEU A 161 6.54 12.43 9.90
CA LEU A 161 6.60 11.04 9.49
C LEU A 161 8.02 10.64 9.11
N VAL A 162 8.66 11.36 8.19
CA VAL A 162 10.00 11.00 7.70
C VAL A 162 11.00 10.96 8.85
N VAL A 163 10.98 11.95 9.73
CA VAL A 163 11.85 11.99 10.93
C VAL A 163 11.59 10.79 11.83
N ARG A 164 10.31 10.45 12.09
CA ARG A 164 9.95 9.27 12.89
C ARG A 164 10.47 7.99 12.24
N LEU A 165 10.16 7.77 10.95
CA LEU A 165 10.52 6.54 10.25
C LEU A 165 12.04 6.36 10.23
N GLN A 166 12.81 7.41 9.97
CA GLN A 166 14.28 7.36 10.00
C GLN A 166 14.83 7.03 11.38
N HIS A 167 14.24 7.60 12.44
CA HIS A 167 14.66 7.35 13.81
C HIS A 167 14.31 5.92 14.28
N GLU A 168 13.11 5.43 13.94
CA GLU A 168 12.61 4.13 14.40
C GLU A 168 13.09 2.96 13.53
N ASN A 169 13.53 3.21 12.29
CA ASN A 169 13.91 2.18 11.32
C ASN A 169 15.28 2.47 10.69
N THR A 170 16.27 2.87 11.49
CA THR A 170 17.60 3.26 11.00
C THR A 170 18.24 2.19 10.09
N ASP A 171 18.21 0.91 10.50
CA ASP A 171 18.76 -0.20 9.71
C ASP A 171 18.07 -0.36 8.34
N PHE A 172 16.74 -0.16 8.31
CA PHE A 172 15.98 -0.18 7.06
C PHE A 172 16.46 0.90 6.10
N PHE A 173 16.63 2.14 6.56
CA PHE A 173 17.07 3.25 5.71
C PHE A 173 18.54 3.12 5.29
N MET A 174 19.41 2.54 6.12
CA MET A 174 20.78 2.21 5.74
C MET A 174 20.78 1.19 4.59
N ALA A 175 20.06 0.07 4.76
CA ALA A 175 19.95 -0.96 3.74
C ALA A 175 19.27 -0.45 2.46
N LEU A 176 18.25 0.40 2.57
CA LEU A 176 17.59 1.04 1.43
C LEU A 176 18.57 1.94 0.65
N SER A 177 19.39 2.71 1.36
CA SER A 177 20.43 3.56 0.74
C SER A 177 21.51 2.73 0.05
N GLU A 178 21.91 1.59 0.61
CA GLU A 178 22.85 0.67 -0.04
C GLU A 178 22.25 0.06 -1.31
N ALA A 179 20.98 -0.35 -1.26
CA ALA A 179 20.25 -0.85 -2.43
C ALA A 179 20.11 0.23 -3.53
N TYR A 180 20.00 1.51 -3.14
CA TYR A 180 19.98 2.64 -4.07
C TYR A 180 21.33 2.86 -4.78
N GLN A 181 22.45 2.64 -4.10
CA GLN A 181 23.81 2.80 -4.66
C GLN A 181 24.30 1.58 -5.48
N GLY A 182 23.41 0.65 -5.82
CA GLY A 182 23.72 -0.61 -6.49
C GLY A 182 23.88 -0.56 -8.02
N GLU A 183 23.61 0.57 -8.69
CA GLU A 183 24.03 0.79 -10.08
C GLU A 183 25.33 1.60 -10.12
N GLU A 184 26.32 1.01 -10.81
CA GLU A 184 27.75 1.36 -10.90
C GLU A 184 28.66 0.98 -9.71
N ARG A 185 28.76 -0.32 -9.42
CA ARG A 185 30.12 -0.86 -9.28
C ARG A 185 30.70 -1.02 -10.69
N GLU A 186 31.40 0.00 -11.17
CA GLU A 186 32.43 -0.23 -12.17
C GLU A 186 33.31 -1.37 -11.66
N VAL A 187 33.30 -2.50 -12.38
CA VAL A 187 34.30 -3.53 -12.20
C VAL A 187 35.60 -2.96 -12.72
N VAL A 188 36.33 -2.26 -11.84
CA VAL A 188 37.73 -1.94 -12.07
C VAL A 188 38.54 -3.20 -11.79
N ALA A 189 38.81 -3.96 -12.85
CA ALA A 189 40.03 -4.75 -13.04
C ALA A 189 40.20 -5.09 -14.52
#